data_AF-A0A1B8DLL6-F1
#
_entry.id   AF-A0A1B8DLL6-F1
#
_cell.length_a   1.000
_cell.length_b   1.000
_cell.length_c   1.000
_cell.angle_alpha   90.00
_cell.angle_beta   90.00
_cell.angle_gamma   90.00
#
_symmetry.space_group_name_H-M   'P 1'
#
loop_
_entity.id
_entity.type
_entity.pdbx_description
1 polymer ?
#
loop_
_entity_poly.entity_id
_entity_poly.type
_entity_poly.pdbx_seq_one_letter_code
_entity_poly.pdbx_strand_id
1 'polypeptide(L)'
;MADLVARLEKLNNPDGTLSLQRLVSTPPTDFSARTAGLYLTKQEKVAFEYAGWAKQVVDGNVVPVGIMCIAIPDVLLSSHTQVFGDQWRELVWCCRHEDFLPDYLSDLTTTYQWIVGPVCHQSNAVVLKMTNSSELVIWKLDRGETASQHYASSTQMLQLLNSSCVGKVWITNLAREEK
;
A
#
# COMPACT_ATOMS: atom_id res chain seq x y z
N MET A 1 -9.39 14.71 -22.09
CA MET A 1 -8.92 15.12 -20.75
C MET A 1 -9.99 14.81 -19.70
N ALA A 2 -10.20 13.52 -19.49
CA ALA A 2 -10.93 12.86 -18.39
C ALA A 2 -10.25 11.47 -18.38
N ASP A 3 -9.89 10.83 -17.28
CA ASP A 3 -10.86 10.11 -16.46
C ASP A 3 -10.17 9.36 -15.29
N LEU A 4 -9.10 9.90 -14.67
CA LEU A 4 -8.52 9.30 -13.45
C LEU A 4 -8.91 10.04 -12.16
N VAL A 5 -9.20 11.34 -12.26
CA VAL A 5 -10.16 12.01 -11.36
C VAL A 5 -11.44 11.18 -11.31
N ALA A 6 -11.91 10.68 -12.46
CA ALA A 6 -13.05 9.77 -12.46
C ALA A 6 -12.79 8.38 -11.85
N ARG A 7 -11.57 7.81 -11.81
CA ARG A 7 -11.34 6.54 -11.08
C ARG A 7 -11.35 6.74 -9.57
N LEU A 8 -10.79 7.85 -9.08
CA LEU A 8 -10.87 8.22 -7.67
C LEU A 8 -12.29 8.70 -7.30
N GLU A 9 -13.01 9.38 -8.18
CA GLU A 9 -14.41 9.75 -7.99
C GLU A 9 -15.34 8.53 -8.07
N LYS A 10 -15.03 7.55 -8.93
CA LYS A 10 -15.69 6.23 -8.98
C LYS A 10 -15.35 5.34 -7.76
N LEU A 11 -14.63 5.86 -6.76
CA LEU A 11 -14.58 5.23 -5.44
C LEU A 11 -15.90 5.42 -4.70
N ASN A 12 -16.65 6.49 -4.97
CA ASN A 12 -17.97 6.67 -4.38
C ASN A 12 -18.99 5.85 -5.17
N ASN A 13 -19.60 4.88 -4.51
CA ASN A 13 -20.74 4.16 -5.04
C ASN A 13 -22.00 5.03 -4.94
N PRO A 14 -23.05 4.77 -5.76
CA PRO A 14 -24.30 5.52 -5.71
C PRO A 14 -25.01 5.52 -4.35
N ASP A 15 -24.75 4.51 -3.52
CA ASP A 15 -25.27 4.38 -2.15
C ASP A 15 -24.43 5.14 -1.09
N GLY A 16 -23.40 5.87 -1.53
CA GLY A 16 -22.48 6.61 -0.67
C GLY A 16 -21.35 5.77 -0.09
N THR A 17 -21.32 4.45 -0.30
CA THR A 17 -20.21 3.59 0.15
C THR A 17 -18.96 3.80 -0.70
N LEU A 18 -17.80 3.44 -0.15
CA LEU A 18 -16.56 3.45 -0.91
C LEU A 18 -16.32 2.12 -1.64
N SER A 19 -15.53 2.19 -2.71
CA SER A 19 -15.04 1.04 -3.48
C SER A 19 -13.52 0.91 -3.36
N LEU A 20 -13.00 0.80 -2.13
CA LEU A 20 -11.56 0.71 -1.85
C LEU A 20 -10.90 -0.53 -2.45
N GLN A 21 -11.67 -1.56 -2.79
CA GLN A 21 -11.17 -2.73 -3.54
C GLN A 21 -10.56 -2.36 -4.91
N ARG A 22 -10.85 -1.16 -5.44
CA ARG A 22 -10.25 -0.65 -6.68
C ARG A 22 -8.84 -0.08 -6.49
N LEU A 23 -8.38 0.05 -5.24
CA LEU A 23 -7.09 0.63 -4.87
C LEU A 23 -6.11 -0.43 -4.33
N VAL A 24 -6.50 -1.70 -4.35
CA VAL A 24 -5.61 -2.78 -3.89
C VAL A 24 -4.44 -2.94 -4.84
N SER A 25 -3.27 -3.20 -4.27
CA SER A 25 -2.07 -3.57 -5.02
C SER A 25 -2.09 -5.05 -5.34
N THR A 26 -1.81 -5.40 -6.60
CA THR A 26 -1.71 -6.79 -7.06
C THR A 26 -0.37 -7.39 -6.62
N PRO A 27 -0.33 -8.64 -6.14
CA PRO A 27 0.91 -9.33 -5.83
C PRO A 27 1.85 -9.51 -7.05
N PRO A 28 3.16 -9.73 -6.83
CA PRO A 28 3.79 -9.79 -5.50
C PRO A 28 4.06 -8.41 -4.90
N THR A 29 3.79 -8.26 -3.60
CA THR A 29 3.96 -7.03 -2.80
C THR A 29 4.78 -7.30 -1.55
N ASP A 30 5.11 -6.27 -0.77
CA ASP A 30 5.97 -6.41 0.41
C ASP A 30 5.39 -7.36 1.48
N PHE A 31 4.07 -7.41 1.64
CA PHE A 31 3.41 -8.25 2.65
C PHE A 31 2.46 -9.30 2.07
N SER A 32 2.49 -9.52 0.75
CA SER A 32 1.77 -10.66 0.16
C SER A 32 2.31 -11.11 -1.19
N ALA A 33 2.54 -12.42 -1.29
CA ALA A 33 2.87 -13.12 -2.52
C ALA A 33 1.67 -13.41 -3.41
N ARG A 34 0.44 -13.52 -2.86
CA ARG A 34 -0.69 -14.13 -3.59
C ARG A 34 -2.01 -13.37 -3.48
N THR A 35 -2.14 -12.48 -2.51
CA THR A 35 -3.41 -11.80 -2.23
C THR A 35 -3.27 -10.31 -2.46
N ALA A 36 -4.14 -9.76 -3.30
CA ALA A 36 -4.23 -8.32 -3.47
C ALA A 36 -4.65 -7.66 -2.15
N GLY A 37 -4.05 -6.53 -1.80
CA GLY A 37 -4.38 -5.84 -0.56
C GLY A 37 -4.20 -4.34 -0.66
N LEU A 38 -4.86 -3.64 0.26
CA LEU A 38 -4.79 -2.20 0.37
C LEU A 38 -3.54 -1.80 1.14
N TYR A 39 -2.75 -0.92 0.54
CA TYR A 39 -1.61 -0.27 1.19
C TYR A 39 -1.92 1.20 1.45
N LEU A 40 -1.66 1.65 2.67
CA LEU A 40 -1.81 3.03 3.11
C LEU A 40 -0.54 3.50 3.80
N THR A 41 -0.34 4.81 3.87
CA THR A 41 0.74 5.41 4.65
C THR A 41 0.24 6.67 5.34
N LYS A 42 0.80 6.96 6.52
CA LYS A 42 0.57 8.23 7.22
C LYS A 42 1.49 9.35 6.72
N GLN A 43 2.53 9.00 5.97
CA GLN A 43 3.56 9.93 5.51
C GLN A 43 3.18 10.45 4.12
N GLU A 44 2.81 11.73 4.06
CA GLU A 44 2.41 12.40 2.82
C GLU A 44 3.46 12.25 1.71
N LYS A 45 4.75 12.43 2.04
CA LYS A 45 5.85 12.25 1.09
C LYS A 45 5.89 10.84 0.47
N VAL A 46 5.62 9.80 1.27
CA VAL A 46 5.58 8.41 0.79
C VAL A 46 4.45 8.26 -0.24
N ALA A 47 3.26 8.79 0.06
CA ALA A 47 2.12 8.75 -0.87
C ALA A 47 2.40 9.50 -2.18
N PHE A 48 3.07 10.65 -2.13
CA PHE A 48 3.46 11.43 -3.31
C PHE A 48 4.40 10.66 -4.25
N GLU A 49 5.43 10.03 -3.70
CA GLU A 49 6.39 9.26 -4.50
C GLU A 49 5.73 8.05 -5.16
N TYR A 50 4.87 7.32 -4.43
CA TYR A 50 4.10 6.22 -5.02
C TYR A 50 3.18 6.70 -6.15
N ALA A 51 2.53 7.85 -5.99
CA ALA A 51 1.76 8.45 -7.07
C ALA A 51 2.64 8.82 -8.27
N GLY A 52 3.86 9.32 -8.02
CA GLY A 52 4.88 9.59 -9.03
C GLY A 52 5.30 8.33 -9.80
N TRP A 53 5.61 7.23 -9.10
CA TRP A 53 5.95 5.95 -9.72
C TRP A 53 4.78 5.38 -10.53
N ALA A 54 3.56 5.45 -10.00
CA ALA A 54 2.36 5.02 -10.74
C ALA A 54 2.19 5.83 -12.04
N LYS A 55 2.49 7.13 -12.02
CA LYS A 55 2.46 7.99 -13.21
C LYS A 55 3.49 7.59 -14.26
N GLN A 56 4.68 7.17 -13.83
CA GLN A 56 5.76 6.74 -14.74
C GLN A 56 5.45 5.42 -15.43
N VAL A 57 4.74 4.50 -14.75
CA VAL A 57 4.40 3.17 -15.27
C VAL A 57 3.27 3.23 -16.31
N VAL A 58 2.37 4.20 -16.24
CA VAL A 58 1.23 4.32 -17.17
C VAL A 58 1.60 5.19 -18.37
N ASP A 59 1.76 4.55 -19.53
CA ASP A 59 2.05 5.10 -20.87
C ASP A 59 2.19 6.63 -20.95
N GLY A 60 3.41 7.11 -20.67
CA GLY A 60 3.86 8.45 -21.06
C GLY A 60 3.31 9.63 -20.25
N ASN A 61 2.97 9.45 -18.96
CA ASN A 61 2.44 10.52 -18.09
C ASN A 61 1.09 11.09 -18.55
N VAL A 62 0.37 10.37 -19.42
CA VAL A 62 -0.90 10.83 -20.00
C VAL A 62 -2.03 10.79 -18.95
N VAL A 63 -1.87 9.94 -17.93
CA VAL A 63 -2.90 9.70 -16.94
C VAL A 63 -2.65 10.55 -15.67
N PRO A 64 -3.62 11.37 -15.23
CA PRO A 64 -3.51 12.11 -13.99
C PRO A 64 -3.34 11.16 -12.81
N VAL A 65 -2.50 11.52 -11.85
CA VAL A 65 -2.38 10.81 -10.56
C VAL A 65 -2.85 11.73 -9.43
N GLY A 66 -3.26 11.15 -8.31
CA GLY A 66 -3.72 11.89 -7.15
C GLY A 66 -3.50 11.08 -5.88
N ILE A 67 -3.55 11.76 -4.75
CA ILE A 67 -3.47 11.14 -3.43
C ILE A 67 -4.86 11.08 -2.86
N MET A 68 -5.31 9.89 -2.46
CA MET A 68 -6.49 9.73 -1.64
C MET A 68 -6.09 9.69 -0.18
N CYS A 69 -6.68 10.58 0.61
CA CYS A 69 -6.61 10.55 2.06
C CYS A 69 -7.88 9.95 2.64
N ILE A 70 -7.74 9.18 3.71
CA ILE A 70 -8.84 8.48 4.39
C ILE A 70 -8.68 8.62 5.90
N ALA A 71 -9.74 9.00 6.61
CA ALA A 71 -9.77 8.95 8.07
C ALA A 71 -10.42 7.65 8.55
N ILE A 72 -9.61 6.79 9.18
CA ILE A 72 -10.03 5.46 9.64
C ILE A 72 -10.33 5.53 11.14
N PRO A 73 -11.50 5.07 11.62
CA PRO A 73 -11.78 4.95 13.04
C PRO A 73 -10.77 4.04 13.77
N ASP A 74 -10.26 4.48 14.91
CA ASP A 74 -9.22 3.77 15.68
C ASP A 74 -9.60 2.32 16.02
N VAL A 75 -10.90 2.07 16.26
CA VAL A 75 -11.41 0.71 16.52
C VAL A 75 -11.09 -0.28 15.40
N LEU A 76 -11.02 0.19 14.15
CA LEU A 76 -10.67 -0.64 12.99
C LEU A 76 -9.16 -0.91 12.87
N LEU A 77 -8.34 -0.15 13.60
CA LEU A 77 -6.88 -0.32 13.67
C LEU A 77 -6.45 -1.15 14.89
N SER A 78 -7.38 -1.60 15.72
CA SER A 78 -7.10 -2.32 16.98
C SER A 78 -6.39 -3.67 16.76
N SER A 79 -6.79 -4.42 15.73
CA SER A 79 -6.13 -5.69 15.35
C SER A 79 -5.02 -5.42 14.34
N HIS A 80 -3.84 -5.05 14.85
CA HIS A 80 -2.66 -4.84 14.04
C HIS A 80 -1.43 -5.53 14.64
N THR A 81 -0.49 -5.87 13.77
CA THR A 81 0.87 -6.27 14.13
C THR A 81 1.88 -5.37 13.45
N GLN A 82 3.08 -5.30 14.02
CA GLN A 82 4.19 -4.57 13.44
C GLN A 82 5.34 -5.53 13.13
N VAL A 83 5.91 -5.42 11.93
CA VAL A 83 7.02 -6.25 11.47
C VAL A 83 8.24 -5.39 11.19
N PHE A 84 9.38 -5.74 11.79
CA PHE A 84 10.64 -4.99 11.66
C PHE A 84 11.85 -5.93 11.64
N GLY A 85 13.02 -5.37 11.34
CA GLY A 85 14.29 -6.09 11.40
C GLY A 85 14.31 -7.30 10.47
N ASP A 86 14.86 -8.41 10.95
CA ASP A 86 15.03 -9.62 10.15
C ASP A 86 13.68 -10.27 9.78
N GLN A 87 12.69 -10.20 10.67
CA GLN A 87 11.34 -10.68 10.38
C GLN A 87 10.70 -9.93 9.20
N TRP A 88 10.89 -8.61 9.14
CA TRP A 88 10.43 -7.82 7.99
C TRP A 88 11.19 -8.21 6.71
N ARG A 89 12.51 -8.39 6.78
CA ARG A 89 13.33 -8.77 5.61
C ARG A 89 12.88 -10.13 5.07
N GLU A 90 12.69 -11.11 5.93
CA GLU A 90 12.26 -12.45 5.54
C GLU A 90 10.85 -12.44 4.95
N LEU A 91 9.92 -11.70 5.56
CA LEU A 91 8.56 -11.55 5.02
C LEU A 91 8.57 -10.92 3.63
N VAL A 92 9.25 -9.78 3.46
CA VAL A 92 9.36 -9.11 2.15
C VAL A 92 10.05 -10.01 1.15
N TRP A 93 11.13 -10.67 1.54
CA TRP A 93 11.85 -11.61 0.66
C TRP A 93 10.92 -12.70 0.12
N CYS A 94 10.24 -13.42 1.00
CA CYS A 94 9.34 -14.50 0.60
C CYS A 94 8.18 -13.98 -0.24
N CYS A 95 7.58 -12.84 0.15
CA CYS A 95 6.45 -12.28 -0.59
C CYS A 95 6.84 -11.85 -2.02
N ARG A 96 8.02 -11.24 -2.18
CA ARG A 96 8.51 -10.71 -3.47
C ARG A 96 9.05 -11.81 -4.39
N HIS A 97 9.48 -12.94 -3.84
CA HIS A 97 9.86 -14.15 -4.58
C HIS A 97 8.69 -15.12 -4.81
N GLU A 98 7.51 -14.82 -4.28
CA GLU A 98 6.33 -15.71 -4.31
C GLU A 98 6.56 -17.07 -3.63
N ASP A 99 7.52 -17.12 -2.70
CA ASP A 99 7.86 -18.29 -1.91
C ASP A 99 6.78 -18.59 -0.85
N PHE A 100 6.86 -19.79 -0.28
CA PHE A 100 6.06 -20.13 0.89
C PHE A 100 6.54 -19.36 2.11
N LEU A 101 5.59 -18.79 2.85
CA LEU A 101 5.87 -18.17 4.14
C LEU A 101 6.14 -19.28 5.17
N PRO A 102 7.23 -19.19 5.95
CA PRO A 102 7.38 -19.94 7.19
C PRO A 102 6.14 -19.78 8.08
N ASP A 103 5.80 -20.81 8.86
CA ASP A 103 4.56 -20.85 9.66
C ASP A 103 4.38 -19.61 10.54
N TYR A 104 5.44 -19.18 11.22
CA TYR A 104 5.39 -18.01 12.10
C TYR A 104 5.14 -16.69 11.35
N LEU A 105 5.51 -16.59 10.06
CA LEU A 105 5.17 -15.45 9.19
C LEU A 105 3.76 -15.59 8.63
N SER A 106 3.36 -16.80 8.26
CA SER A 106 1.99 -17.10 7.83
C SER A 106 0.98 -16.74 8.91
N ASP A 107 1.26 -17.09 10.16
CA ASP A 107 0.43 -16.77 11.33
C ASP A 107 0.25 -15.25 11.51
N LEU A 108 1.30 -14.45 11.27
CA LEU A 108 1.19 -13.00 11.31
C LEU A 108 0.24 -12.47 10.24
N THR A 109 0.33 -13.00 9.03
CA THR A 109 -0.48 -12.54 7.89
C THR A 109 -1.94 -12.98 7.97
N THR A 110 -2.24 -14.03 8.73
CA THR A 110 -3.58 -14.62 8.85
C THR A 110 -4.30 -14.20 10.13
N THR A 111 -3.57 -13.91 11.21
CA THR A 111 -4.14 -13.55 12.52
C THR A 111 -4.56 -12.08 12.59
N TYR A 112 -3.76 -11.18 12.02
CA TYR A 112 -3.96 -9.74 12.16
C TYR A 112 -4.66 -9.15 10.95
N GLN A 113 -5.55 -8.19 11.20
CA GLN A 113 -6.24 -7.48 10.12
C GLN A 113 -5.34 -6.45 9.44
N TRP A 114 -4.36 -5.94 10.18
CA TRP A 114 -3.38 -4.98 9.72
C TRP A 114 -1.95 -5.46 9.97
N ILE A 115 -1.10 -5.30 8.97
CA ILE A 115 0.35 -5.41 9.10
C ILE A 115 0.94 -4.02 8.88
N VAL A 116 1.79 -3.59 9.80
CA VAL A 116 2.50 -2.32 9.71
C VAL A 116 3.98 -2.59 9.64
N GLY A 117 4.67 -1.97 8.69
CA GLY A 117 6.12 -2.10 8.61
C GLY A 117 6.77 -1.09 7.70
N PRO A 118 8.10 -1.15 7.59
CA PRO A 118 8.86 -0.31 6.67
C PRO A 118 8.49 -0.57 5.21
N VAL A 119 8.70 0.45 4.37
CA VAL A 119 8.61 0.33 2.90
C VAL A 119 9.91 -0.22 2.33
N CYS A 120 9.82 -1.24 1.48
CA CYS A 120 10.96 -1.67 0.66
C CYS A 120 11.19 -0.66 -0.47
N HIS A 121 12.39 -0.09 -0.56
CA HIS A 121 12.68 0.92 -1.59
C HIS A 121 12.92 0.30 -2.99
N GLN A 122 13.12 -1.02 -3.06
CA GLN A 122 13.58 -1.70 -4.26
C GLN A 122 12.41 -2.28 -5.05
N SER A 123 12.46 -2.14 -6.38
CA SER A 123 11.48 -2.74 -7.28
C SER A 123 11.59 -4.27 -7.29
N ASN A 124 10.51 -4.96 -7.69
CA ASN A 124 10.52 -6.43 -7.84
C ASN A 124 11.71 -6.91 -8.68
N ALA A 125 11.98 -6.24 -9.80
CA ALA A 125 13.08 -6.60 -10.70
C ALA A 125 14.46 -6.50 -10.06
N VAL A 126 14.63 -5.64 -9.04
CA VAL A 126 15.87 -5.54 -8.27
C VAL A 126 15.91 -6.63 -7.19
N VAL A 127 14.80 -6.83 -6.47
CA VAL A 127 14.71 -7.85 -5.41
C VAL A 127 14.96 -9.26 -5.96
N LEU A 128 14.37 -9.62 -7.10
CA LEU A 128 14.55 -10.94 -7.73
C LEU A 128 15.99 -11.24 -8.20
N LYS A 129 16.88 -10.23 -8.21
CA LYS A 129 18.29 -10.39 -8.58
C LYS A 129 19.22 -10.43 -7.37
N MET A 130 18.71 -10.19 -6.18
CA MET A 130 19.49 -10.27 -4.95
C MET A 130 19.84 -11.70 -4.62
N THR A 131 20.88 -11.88 -3.81
CA THR A 131 21.32 -13.20 -3.36
C THR A 131 20.66 -13.60 -2.05
N ASN A 132 20.35 -12.63 -1.18
CA ASN A 132 19.71 -12.90 0.10
C ASN A 132 18.94 -11.68 0.67
N SER A 133 18.08 -11.94 1.66
CA SER A 133 17.18 -10.94 2.27
C SER A 133 17.88 -9.80 3.01
N SER A 134 19.16 -9.93 3.38
CA SER A 134 19.90 -8.85 4.05
C SER A 134 20.20 -7.65 3.14
N GLU A 135 20.11 -7.85 1.82
CA GLU A 135 20.29 -6.80 0.79
C GLU A 135 19.06 -5.89 0.65
N LEU A 136 17.95 -6.23 1.30
CA LEU A 136 16.74 -5.42 1.29
C LEU A 136 16.97 -4.11 2.04
N VAL A 137 16.65 -3.01 1.36
CA VAL A 137 16.83 -1.65 1.84
C VAL A 137 15.49 -1.07 2.26
N ILE A 138 15.42 -0.71 3.54
CA ILE A 138 14.35 0.11 4.09
C ILE A 138 14.46 1.51 3.50
N TRP A 139 13.36 2.01 2.94
CA TRP A 139 13.33 3.38 2.45
C TRP A 139 13.42 4.39 3.60
N LYS A 140 14.42 5.28 3.51
CA LYS A 140 14.61 6.43 4.40
C LYS A 140 14.19 7.72 3.69
N LEU A 141 13.39 8.53 4.38
CA LEU A 141 13.04 9.89 3.98
C LEU A 141 14.22 10.85 4.27
N ASP A 142 14.17 12.07 3.73
CA ASP A 142 15.29 13.03 3.74
C ASP A 142 15.88 13.32 5.14
N ARG A 143 15.05 13.22 6.18
CA ARG A 143 15.46 13.46 7.58
C ARG A 143 15.92 12.20 8.31
N GLY A 144 16.09 11.08 7.60
CA GLY A 144 16.45 9.78 8.17
C GLY A 144 15.27 8.98 8.74
N GLU A 145 14.05 9.54 8.69
CA GLU A 145 12.82 8.85 9.09
C GLU A 145 12.57 7.61 8.21
N THR A 146 12.15 6.52 8.82
CA THR A 146 11.75 5.31 8.08
C THR A 146 10.40 5.53 7.40
N ALA A 147 10.33 5.35 6.09
CA ALA A 147 9.06 5.26 5.37
C ALA A 147 8.30 4.01 5.81
N SER A 148 7.01 4.15 6.06
CA SER A 148 6.14 3.12 6.64
C SER A 148 4.87 2.92 5.81
N GLN A 149 4.35 1.70 5.88
CA GLN A 149 3.16 1.27 5.19
C GLN A 149 2.27 0.43 6.12
N HIS A 150 0.97 0.57 5.92
CA HIS A 150 -0.09 -0.17 6.57
C HIS A 150 -0.79 -1.03 5.51
N TYR A 151 -0.88 -2.32 5.75
CA TYR A 151 -1.45 -3.28 4.81
C TYR A 151 -2.65 -4.00 5.41
N ALA A 152 -3.72 -4.10 4.63
CA ALA A 152 -4.88 -4.93 4.92
C ALA A 152 -5.38 -5.61 3.64
N SER A 153 -5.63 -6.91 3.71
CA SER A 153 -6.14 -7.70 2.57
C SER A 153 -7.36 -8.53 2.87
N SER A 154 -7.79 -8.60 4.13
CA SER A 154 -8.99 -9.35 4.46
C SER A 154 -10.22 -8.69 3.84
N THR A 155 -11.09 -9.49 3.22
CA THR A 155 -12.35 -9.02 2.65
C THR A 155 -13.20 -8.30 3.69
N GLN A 156 -13.21 -8.82 4.92
CA GLN A 156 -13.93 -8.23 6.04
C GLN A 156 -13.43 -6.82 6.38
N MET A 157 -12.11 -6.62 6.48
CA MET A 157 -11.55 -5.29 6.79
C MET A 157 -11.83 -4.31 5.65
N LEU A 158 -11.68 -4.73 4.39
CA LEU A 158 -12.00 -3.87 3.24
C LEU A 158 -13.48 -3.44 3.23
N GLN A 159 -14.41 -4.34 3.57
CA GLN A 159 -15.84 -4.03 3.70
C GLN A 159 -16.12 -3.07 4.87
N LEU A 160 -15.45 -3.26 6.02
CA LEU A 160 -15.55 -2.37 7.17
C LEU A 160 -15.05 -0.97 6.83
N LEU A 161 -13.93 -0.86 6.11
CA LEU A 161 -13.42 0.43 5.64
C LEU A 161 -14.40 1.09 4.66
N ASN A 162 -14.95 0.33 3.72
CA ASN A 162 -15.90 0.86 2.74
C ASN A 162 -17.16 1.48 3.37
N SER A 163 -17.62 0.91 4.49
CA SER A 163 -18.81 1.37 5.21
C SER A 163 -18.52 2.41 6.29
N SER A 164 -17.39 2.30 7.00
CA SER A 164 -17.07 3.15 8.16
C SER A 164 -16.37 4.46 7.81
N CYS A 165 -15.81 4.54 6.59
CA CYS A 165 -15.07 5.70 6.09
C CYS A 165 -15.87 6.54 5.08
N VAL A 166 -17.17 6.28 4.93
CA VAL A 166 -18.07 7.11 4.12
C VAL A 166 -18.03 8.56 4.59
N GLY A 167 -17.85 9.49 3.65
CA GLY A 167 -17.69 10.92 3.93
C GLY A 167 -16.38 11.31 4.64
N LYS A 168 -15.44 10.37 4.81
CA LYS A 168 -14.14 10.58 5.46
C LYS A 168 -12.97 10.37 4.50
N VAL A 169 -13.23 10.60 3.21
CA VAL A 169 -12.25 10.48 2.13
C VAL A 169 -12.19 11.79 1.36
N TRP A 170 -10.98 12.23 1.07
CA TRP A 170 -10.73 13.40 0.22
C TRP A 170 -9.56 13.11 -0.72
N ILE A 171 -9.55 13.79 -1.87
CA ILE A 171 -8.56 13.59 -2.91
C ILE A 171 -7.77 14.88 -3.07
N THR A 172 -6.45 14.76 -2.95
CA THR A 172 -5.51 15.83 -3.29
C THR A 172 -4.99 15.58 -4.70
N ASN A 173 -5.32 16.48 -5.62
CA ASN A 173 -4.82 16.41 -6.99
C ASN A 173 -3.35 16.80 -7.04
N LEU A 174 -2.56 15.94 -7.67
CA LEU A 174 -1.24 16.29 -8.14
C LEU A 174 -1.39 17.08 -9.45
N ALA A 175 -1.78 18.36 -9.35
CA ALA A 175 -1.73 19.25 -10.50
C ALA A 175 -0.29 19.30 -11.02
N ARG A 176 -0.13 19.35 -12.35
CA ARG A 176 1.17 19.66 -12.95
C ARG A 176 1.64 20.99 -12.37
N GLU A 177 2.69 20.98 -11.54
CA GLU A 177 3.60 22.11 -11.54
C GLU A 177 4.25 22.10 -12.92
N GLU A 178 3.67 22.86 -13.84
CA GLU A 178 4.35 23.27 -15.05
C GLU A 178 5.55 24.12 -14.59
N LYS A 179 6.74 23.54 -14.65
CA LYS A 179 7.98 24.31 -14.69
C LYS A 179 8.17 24.86 -16.10
#